data_AF-A0A2D7SJE6-F1
#
_entry.id   AF-A0A2D7SJE6-F1
#
_cell.length_a   1.000
_cell.length_b   1.000
_cell.length_c   1.000
_cell.angle_alpha   90.00
_cell.angle_beta   90.00
_cell.angle_gamma   90.00
#
_symmetry.space_group_name_H-M   'P 1'
#
loop_
_entity.id
_entity.type
_entity.pdbx_description
1 polymer ?
#
loop_
_entity_poly.entity_id
_entity_poly.type
_entity_poly.pdbx_seq_one_letter_code
_entity_poly.pdbx_strand_id
1 'polypeptide(L)' 'MIKNLKQINTGDLNVSYYESGPFDGVPVFLLHGFPYDIHLYLEVAPVLSSSGCRV' A
#
# COMPACT_ATOMS: atom_id res chain seq x y z
N MET A 1 -11.56 4.92 6.42
CA MET A 1 -10.74 3.97 7.20
C MET A 1 -10.29 2.87 6.26
N ILE A 2 -8.99 2.72 6.05
CA ILE A 2 -8.43 1.60 5.29
C ILE A 2 -8.72 0.32 6.08
N LYS A 3 -9.35 -0.66 5.43
CA LYS A 3 -9.71 -1.95 6.02
C LYS A 3 -8.81 -3.04 5.45
N ASN A 4 -8.67 -4.14 6.19
CA ASN A 4 -7.91 -5.33 5.77
C ASN A 4 -6.41 -5.04 5.54
N LEU A 5 -5.77 -4.33 6.46
CA LEU A 5 -4.31 -4.22 6.47
C LEU A 5 -3.70 -5.61 6.58
N LYS A 6 -2.74 -5.89 5.71
CA LYS A 6 -1.91 -7.08 5.77
C LYS A 6 -0.74 -6.81 6.72
N GLN A 7 -0.21 -7.87 7.28
CA GLN A 7 1.00 -7.83 8.11
C GLN A 7 2.01 -8.83 7.60
N ILE A 8 3.29 -8.48 7.71
CA ILE A 8 4.39 -9.37 7.35
C ILE A 8 5.59 -9.14 8.27
N ASN A 9 6.18 -10.23 8.74
CA ASN A 9 7.46 -10.17 9.45
C ASN A 9 8.60 -10.04 8.43
N THR A 10 9.46 -9.05 8.62
CA THR A 10 10.58 -8.69 7.73
C THR A 10 11.95 -8.88 8.41
N GLY A 11 12.01 -9.72 9.46
CA GLY A 11 13.14 -9.84 10.37
C GLY A 11 12.90 -8.98 11.60
N ASP A 12 13.47 -7.79 11.63
CA ASP A 12 13.44 -6.91 12.81
C ASP A 12 12.08 -6.25 13.04
N LEU A 13 11.26 -6.12 11.99
CA LEU A 13 9.97 -5.44 12.03
C LEU A 13 8.83 -6.36 11.59
N ASN A 14 7.67 -6.20 12.25
CA ASN A 14 6.39 -6.66 11.75
C ASN A 14 5.66 -5.46 11.10
N VAL A 15 5.62 -5.45 9.78
CA VAL A 15 5.16 -4.30 8.98
C VAL A 15 3.71 -4.49 8.61
N SER A 16 2.87 -3.51 8.98
CA SER A 16 1.49 -3.39 8.50
C SER A 16 1.47 -2.60 7.18
N TYR A 17 0.82 -3.14 6.15
CA TYR A 17 0.71 -2.49 4.85
C TYR A 17 -0.68 -2.71 4.25
N TYR A 18 -1.06 -1.82 3.34
CA TYR A 18 -2.22 -1.99 2.48
C TYR A 18 -1.75 -2.48 1.12
N GLU A 19 -2.55 -3.32 0.47
CA GLU A 19 -2.28 -3.79 -0.90
C GLU A 19 -3.58 -3.72 -1.72
N SER A 20 -3.46 -3.28 -2.98
CA SER A 20 -4.54 -3.22 -3.96
C SER A 20 -4.04 -3.46 -5.38
N GLY A 21 -4.96 -3.82 -6.27
CA GLY A 21 -4.66 -4.12 -7.68
C GLY A 21 -4.36 -5.59 -7.97
N PRO A 22 -4.09 -5.92 -9.25
CA PRO A 22 -3.83 -7.29 -9.69
C PRO A 22 -2.51 -7.83 -9.12
N PHE A 23 -2.48 -9.13 -8.78
CA PHE A 23 -1.31 -9.75 -8.14
C PHE A 23 -0.03 -9.71 -9.01
N ASP A 24 -0.22 -9.75 -10.33
CA ASP A 24 0.80 -9.72 -11.39
C ASP A 24 0.98 -8.32 -12.02
N GLY A 25 0.34 -7.29 -11.45
CA GLY A 25 0.52 -5.90 -11.86
C GLY A 25 1.93 -5.37 -11.59
N VAL A 26 2.29 -4.27 -12.25
CA VAL A 26 3.57 -3.59 -12.00
C VAL A 26 3.62 -3.15 -10.53
N PRO A 27 4.64 -3.54 -9.75
CA PRO A 27 4.71 -3.23 -8.32
C PRO A 27 5.06 -1.76 -8.10
N VAL A 28 4.31 -1.09 -7.22
CA VAL A 28 4.52 0.32 -6.83
C VAL A 28 4.44 0.42 -5.31
N PHE A 29 5.48 0.97 -4.67
CA PHE A 29 5.47 1.24 -3.23
C PHE A 29 5.16 2.70 -2.96
N LEU A 30 4.16 2.96 -2.10
CA LEU A 30 3.84 4.29 -1.60
C LEU A 30 4.31 4.43 -0.16
N LEU A 31 5.34 5.26 0.07
CA LEU A 31 5.97 5.46 1.36
C LEU A 31 5.69 6.88 1.87
N HIS A 32 4.93 6.98 2.96
CA HIS A 32 4.61 8.27 3.54
C HIS A 32 5.82 8.91 4.23
N GLY A 33 5.79 10.24 4.36
CA GLY A 33 6.74 11.00 5.15
C GLY A 33 6.22 11.34 6.54
N PHE A 34 7.05 11.96 7.36
CA PHE A 34 6.65 12.55 8.63
C PHE A 34 5.98 13.92 8.40
N PRO A 35 4.92 14.30 9.15
CA PRO A 35 4.24 13.58 10.23
C PRO A 35 2.95 12.86 9.79
N TYR A 36 2.95 12.22 8.61
CA TYR A 36 1.76 11.58 8.02
C TYR A 36 1.82 10.05 8.10
N ASP A 37 0.74 9.40 7.68
CA ASP A 37 0.61 7.94 7.57
C ASP A 37 0.09 7.54 6.17
N ILE A 38 -0.26 6.25 6.01
CA ILE A 38 -0.76 5.68 4.76
C ILE A 38 -2.05 6.33 4.22
N HIS A 39 -2.80 7.09 5.03
CA HIS A 39 -4.04 7.73 4.57
C HIS A 39 -3.78 8.85 3.56
N LEU A 40 -2.54 9.35 3.45
CA LEU A 40 -2.12 10.26 2.39
C LEU A 40 -2.40 9.70 0.98
N TYR A 41 -2.45 8.37 0.84
CA TYR A 41 -2.60 7.69 -0.45
C TYR A 41 -4.00 7.17 -0.74
N LEU A 42 -5.02 7.58 0.04
CA LEU A 42 -6.41 7.13 -0.16
C LEU A 42 -6.93 7.37 -1.59
N GLU A 43 -6.55 8.48 -2.20
CA GLU A 43 -6.96 8.84 -3.56
C GLU A 43 -5.97 8.36 -4.64
N VAL A 44 -4.71 8.09 -4.26
CA VAL A 44 -3.65 7.67 -5.18
C VAL A 44 -3.73 6.16 -5.46
N ALA A 45 -3.92 5.34 -4.42
CA ALA A 45 -3.93 3.89 -4.54
C ALA A 45 -5.01 3.36 -5.52
N PRO A 46 -6.27 3.87 -5.52
CA PRO A 46 -7.29 3.44 -6.48
C PRO A 46 -6.97 3.79 -7.93
N VAL A 47 -6.31 4.92 -8.18
CA VAL A 47 -5.93 5.36 -9.54
C VAL A 47 -4.87 4.43 -10.12
N LEU A 48 -3.84 4.13 -9.33
CA LEU A 48 -2.77 3.22 -9.73
C LEU A 48 -3.28 1.79 -9.89
N SER A 49 -4.08 1.28 -8.95
CA SER A 49 -4.63 -0.08 -9.04
C SER A 49 -5.56 -0.26 -10.24
N SER A 50 -6.38 0.76 -10.55
CA SER A 50 -7.23 0.78 -11.75
C SER A 50 -6.43 0.87 -13.06
N SER A 51 -5.17 1.33 -12.98
CA SER A 51 -4.23 1.36 -14.11
C SER A 51 -3.43 0.05 -14.25
N GLY A 52 -3.75 -0.98 -13.45
CA GLY A 52 -3.09 -2.28 -13.49
C GLY A 52 -1.82 -2.40 -12.65
N CYS A 53 -1.53 -1.42 -11.78
CA CYS A 53 -0.44 -1.53 -10.83
C CYS A 53 -0.85 -2.38 -9.61
N ARG A 54 0.11 -3.13 -9.06
CA ARG A 54 0.00 -3.68 -7.70
C ARG A 54 0.62 -2.68 -6.74
N VAL A 55 -0.20 -2.12 -5.86
CA VAL A 55 0.17 -0.99 -4.99
C VAL A 55 0.01 -1.38 -3.54
#